data_AF-A0A0C3L404-F1
#
_entry.id   AF-A0A0C3L404-F1
#
_cell.length_a   1.000
_cell.length_b   1.000
_cell.length_c   1.000
_cell.angle_alpha   90.00
_cell.angle_beta   90.00
_cell.angle_gamma   90.00
#
_symmetry.space_group_name_H-M   'P 1'
#
loop_
_entity.id
_entity.type
_entity.pdbx_description
1 polymer ?
#
loop_
_entity_poly.entity_id
_entity_poly.type
_entity_poly.pdbx_seq_one_letter_code
_entity_poly.pdbx_strand_id
1 'polypeptide(L)'
;MQAFNYLSSWLFGDHEEPIDRRSTSTPSLESSTSSDDEVDYTPAEEQFHMSSNFPVPGDWCGPVFQIRNDYPQPPKSLTTEKADPPLLTATTPEETPWLRVDFKTNPLEYGSLVKEYCWEGNTDVDFVVQENLIRDWYHAPWMHASPKGREPLKGLTFERSTPPLEFAANQTHALQNWAIGFYNATGASVFGGVWADPDKPVWDQDLKFPPGSCVFKLLFSTATDDQVPMMRGSPSWPAVICQQPDPTVAPPKGSAGIRNDFASEVRLIQVDWATVDERSPIGWVFGTFMYDGTLADTVPNPWDRLTSVGLMWGNDPDLDQAAFDAGQEPAESWINPRAEELRRELGGKRPSWGYNGRLNGPADNFISACTSCHGRAQLSGSRLVQEGKLVDHKWIPHSEKLTMALFENIKSGKPASAHSSFSADYSLQFTVGWTNYTNWLKSRRTSTEDIDEKKNTSGLVGRRVVFRIWP
;
A
#
# COMPACT_ATOMS: atom_id res chain seq x y z
N MET A 1 34.82 6.83 1.32
CA MET A 1 35.39 5.49 1.04
C MET A 1 35.21 4.68 2.32
N GLN A 2 34.52 3.53 2.26
CA GLN A 2 33.87 2.78 3.35
C GLN A 2 32.48 3.30 3.76
N ALA A 3 31.43 2.77 3.12
CA ALA A 3 30.08 2.59 3.67
C ALA A 3 29.16 1.94 2.61
N PHE A 4 29.50 0.76 2.09
CA PHE A 4 28.58 -0.02 1.25
C PHE A 4 28.94 -1.48 1.39
N ASN A 5 28.31 -2.17 2.33
CA ASN A 5 28.36 -3.63 2.42
C ASN A 5 27.19 -4.14 3.28
N TYR A 6 26.49 -5.13 2.73
CA TYR A 6 25.48 -6.02 3.33
C TYR A 6 24.04 -5.50 3.49
N LEU A 7 23.23 -5.74 2.45
CA LEU A 7 21.77 -5.91 2.54
C LEU A 7 21.45 -7.37 2.13
N SER A 8 21.10 -8.21 3.11
CA SER A 8 20.39 -9.47 2.91
C SER A 8 20.02 -10.08 4.27
N SER A 9 19.00 -9.50 4.90
CA SER A 9 18.19 -10.13 5.96
C SER A 9 16.96 -9.24 6.15
N TRP A 10 15.74 -9.65 5.77
CA TRP A 10 14.85 -10.73 6.21
C TRP A 10 13.58 -10.05 6.74
N LEU A 11 12.46 -10.53 6.20
CA LEU A 11 11.07 -10.14 6.45
C LEU A 11 10.51 -10.81 7.73
N PHE A 12 11.34 -11.11 8.72
CA PHE A 12 10.91 -11.77 9.96
C PHE A 12 11.61 -11.09 11.13
N GLY A 13 10.80 -10.61 12.08
CA GLY A 13 11.27 -10.04 13.34
C GLY A 13 11.69 -11.14 14.29
N ASP A 14 12.77 -10.87 15.04
CA ASP A 14 13.10 -11.59 16.26
C ASP A 14 12.95 -10.65 17.46
N HIS A 15 12.59 -11.30 18.57
CA HIS A 15 12.10 -10.82 19.85
C HIS A 15 12.93 -9.75 20.57
N GLU A 16 12.25 -8.84 21.27
CA GLU A 16 12.77 -8.18 22.48
C GLU A 16 11.74 -8.10 23.61
N GLU A 17 12.27 -8.07 24.83
CA GLU A 17 11.69 -8.27 26.17
C GLU A 17 10.73 -7.16 26.68
N PRO A 18 9.94 -7.42 27.74
CA PRO A 18 8.84 -6.54 28.14
C PRO A 18 9.31 -5.34 28.99
N ILE A 19 8.83 -4.14 28.62
CA ILE A 19 9.00 -2.91 29.39
C ILE A 19 7.87 -2.77 30.42
N ASP A 20 8.27 -2.71 31.69
CA ASP A 20 7.47 -2.47 32.89
C ASP A 20 6.80 -1.07 32.85
N ARG A 21 5.46 -1.01 32.93
CA ARG A 21 4.70 0.23 33.12
C ARG A 21 4.02 0.21 34.49
N ARG A 22 4.54 1.06 35.40
CA ARG A 22 3.90 1.37 36.68
C ARG A 22 2.68 2.26 36.51
N SER A 23 1.65 1.91 37.28
CA SER A 23 0.37 2.58 37.45
C SER A 23 0.47 3.93 38.15
N THR A 24 -0.38 4.88 37.76
CA THR A 24 -0.93 5.90 38.65
C THR A 24 -2.40 6.18 38.30
N SER A 25 -3.28 5.89 39.27
CA SER A 25 -4.71 6.25 39.41
C SER A 25 -4.91 7.78 39.47
N THR A 26 -5.97 8.41 38.95
CA THR A 26 -7.39 8.55 39.44
C THR A 26 -8.08 9.65 38.56
N PRO A 27 -9.37 10.05 38.73
CA PRO A 27 -10.62 9.34 39.02
C PRO A 27 -11.76 9.68 38.02
N SER A 28 -12.85 8.91 38.14
CA SER A 28 -14.12 8.91 37.42
C SER A 28 -14.96 10.19 37.48
N LEU A 29 -15.59 10.56 36.35
CA LEU A 29 -16.82 11.34 36.31
C LEU A 29 -17.90 10.52 35.59
N GLU A 30 -19.00 10.27 36.30
CA GLU A 30 -20.21 9.62 35.81
C GLU A 30 -20.93 10.53 34.79
N SER A 31 -21.34 9.97 33.65
CA SER A 31 -22.42 10.52 32.85
C SER A 31 -23.30 9.37 32.35
N SER A 32 -24.60 9.57 32.51
CA SER A 32 -25.71 8.62 32.32
C SER A 32 -25.77 8.03 30.92
N THR A 33 -25.68 6.70 30.82
CA THR A 33 -25.87 5.93 29.60
C THR A 33 -27.35 5.73 29.29
N SER A 34 -27.79 6.19 28.11
CA SER A 34 -28.82 5.47 27.37
C SER A 34 -28.21 4.15 26.91
N SER A 35 -28.97 3.06 27.05
CA SER A 35 -28.57 1.72 26.63
C SER A 35 -28.50 1.64 25.10
N ASP A 36 -27.36 1.99 24.53
CA ASP A 36 -26.94 1.45 23.25
C ASP A 36 -26.42 0.04 23.55
N ASP A 37 -26.97 -0.97 22.86
CA ASP A 37 -26.49 -2.34 22.94
C ASP A 37 -25.02 -2.35 22.51
N GLU A 38 -24.12 -2.41 23.48
CA GLU A 38 -22.67 -2.48 23.27
C GLU A 38 -22.38 -3.81 22.56
N VAL A 39 -22.15 -3.75 21.25
CA VAL A 39 -21.74 -4.92 20.48
C VAL A 39 -20.33 -5.27 20.94
N ASP A 40 -20.21 -6.29 21.78
CA ASP A 40 -18.92 -6.86 22.18
C ASP A 40 -18.25 -7.49 20.95
N TYR A 41 -17.37 -6.71 20.30
CA TYR A 41 -16.53 -7.21 19.23
C TYR A 41 -15.56 -8.26 19.75
N THR A 42 -15.33 -9.30 18.96
CA THR A 42 -14.21 -10.20 19.22
C THR A 42 -12.89 -9.45 19.03
N PRO A 43 -11.78 -9.94 19.60
CA PRO A 43 -10.52 -9.24 19.44
C PRO A 43 -10.00 -9.18 17.99
N ALA A 44 -10.49 -10.07 17.11
CA ALA A 44 -10.20 -10.00 15.68
C ALA A 44 -11.02 -8.90 15.00
N GLU A 45 -12.32 -8.80 15.34
CA GLU A 45 -13.21 -7.74 14.86
C GLU A 45 -12.73 -6.35 15.29
N GLU A 46 -12.30 -6.18 16.55
CA GLU A 46 -11.69 -4.93 17.03
C GLU A 46 -10.51 -4.49 16.15
N GLN A 47 -9.62 -5.42 15.81
CA GLN A 47 -8.47 -5.13 14.95
C GLN A 47 -8.87 -4.90 13.50
N PHE A 48 -9.85 -5.64 13.01
CA PHE A 48 -10.36 -5.49 11.66
C PHE A 48 -10.92 -4.08 11.44
N HIS A 49 -11.63 -3.53 12.43
CA HIS A 49 -12.17 -2.16 12.43
C HIS A 49 -11.20 -1.07 12.90
N MET A 50 -9.97 -1.42 13.29
CA MET A 50 -9.01 -0.43 13.76
C MET A 50 -8.38 0.37 12.61
N SER A 51 -8.48 1.69 12.72
CA SER A 51 -7.97 2.65 11.73
C SER A 51 -6.45 2.85 11.81
N SER A 52 -5.87 2.89 13.02
CA SER A 52 -4.45 3.17 13.26
C SER A 52 -3.99 2.61 14.62
N ASN A 53 -2.75 2.12 14.70
CA ASN A 53 -2.08 1.78 15.96
C ASN A 53 -1.30 2.98 16.57
N PHE A 54 -1.16 4.06 15.82
CA PHE A 54 -0.41 5.24 16.25
C PHE A 54 -1.34 6.26 16.91
N PRO A 55 -0.87 6.93 17.99
CA PRO A 55 -1.67 7.90 18.70
C PRO A 55 -1.87 9.17 17.88
N VAL A 56 -3.05 9.78 18.04
CA VAL A 56 -3.32 11.14 17.55
C VAL A 56 -2.49 12.14 18.39
N PRO A 57 -1.84 13.15 17.77
CA PRO A 57 -1.16 14.22 18.50
C PRO A 57 -2.09 14.90 19.52
N GLY A 58 -1.59 15.19 20.71
CA GLY A 58 -2.42 15.71 21.81
C GLY A 58 -3.02 17.10 21.55
N ASP A 59 -2.45 17.85 20.61
CA ASP A 59 -2.90 19.17 20.15
C ASP A 59 -3.73 19.13 18.86
N TRP A 60 -3.97 17.95 18.29
CA TRP A 60 -4.76 17.80 17.07
C TRP A 60 -6.26 17.97 17.33
N CYS A 61 -6.87 18.94 16.65
CA CYS A 61 -8.31 19.23 16.73
C CYS A 61 -9.07 18.92 15.42
N GLY A 62 -8.39 18.33 14.43
CA GLY A 62 -9.00 18.00 13.13
C GLY A 62 -9.65 16.61 13.11
N PRO A 63 -10.17 16.19 11.95
CA PRO A 63 -10.71 14.84 11.79
C PRO A 63 -9.63 13.77 12.01
N VAL A 64 -10.07 12.61 12.45
CA VAL A 64 -9.24 11.40 12.61
C VAL A 64 -9.69 10.40 11.56
N PHE A 65 -8.74 9.76 10.90
CA PHE A 65 -9.03 8.77 9.87
C PHE A 65 -9.88 7.63 10.42
N GLN A 66 -10.92 7.29 9.66
CA GLN A 66 -11.70 6.08 9.88
C GLN A 66 -11.53 5.14 8.69
N ILE A 67 -11.26 3.87 8.96
CA ILE A 67 -11.28 2.85 7.92
C ILE A 67 -12.73 2.66 7.43
N ARG A 68 -12.88 2.39 6.13
CA ARG A 68 -14.13 1.91 5.52
C ARG A 68 -13.92 0.47 5.06
N ASN A 69 -14.43 -0.48 5.84
CA ASN A 69 -14.23 -1.92 5.68
C ASN A 69 -15.54 -2.72 5.80
N ASP A 70 -16.67 -2.03 5.73
CA ASP A 70 -18.03 -2.56 5.57
C ASP A 70 -18.25 -3.06 4.13
N TYR A 71 -17.35 -3.95 3.67
CA TYR A 71 -17.29 -4.36 2.27
C TYR A 71 -18.62 -4.92 1.78
N PRO A 72 -18.97 -4.66 0.52
CA PRO A 72 -20.19 -5.20 -0.03
C PRO A 72 -20.10 -6.73 -0.08
N GLN A 73 -21.05 -7.38 0.59
CA GLN A 73 -21.18 -8.82 0.56
C GLN A 73 -21.82 -9.24 -0.76
N PRO A 74 -21.39 -10.37 -1.36
CA PRO A 74 -22.03 -10.85 -2.57
C PRO A 74 -23.52 -11.19 -2.32
N PRO A 75 -24.41 -11.05 -3.33
CA PRO A 75 -25.85 -11.17 -3.12
C PRO A 75 -26.28 -12.54 -2.58
N LYS A 76 -27.03 -12.57 -1.47
CA LYS A 76 -27.56 -13.80 -0.83
C LYS A 76 -28.45 -14.66 -1.75
N SER A 77 -29.01 -14.12 -2.83
CA SER A 77 -29.87 -14.88 -3.77
C SER A 77 -29.10 -15.81 -4.71
N LEU A 78 -27.76 -15.75 -4.72
CA LEU A 78 -26.88 -16.55 -5.58
C LEU A 78 -26.17 -17.68 -4.81
N THR A 79 -26.37 -17.79 -3.49
CA THR A 79 -25.85 -18.89 -2.68
C THR A 79 -26.75 -20.11 -2.82
N THR A 80 -26.41 -21.02 -3.73
CA THR A 80 -26.73 -22.43 -3.50
C THR A 80 -25.76 -22.95 -2.44
N GLU A 81 -26.21 -23.80 -1.50
CA GLU A 81 -25.47 -24.24 -0.30
C GLU A 81 -24.11 -24.94 -0.54
N LYS A 82 -23.55 -24.91 -1.76
CA LYS A 82 -22.26 -25.51 -2.14
C LYS A 82 -21.38 -24.66 -3.06
N ALA A 83 -21.76 -23.43 -3.38
CA ALA A 83 -20.95 -22.57 -4.24
C ALA A 83 -20.61 -21.26 -3.52
N ASP A 84 -19.35 -20.84 -3.58
CA ASP A 84 -18.91 -19.53 -3.15
C ASP A 84 -19.83 -18.47 -3.81
N PRO A 85 -20.40 -17.53 -3.04
CA PRO A 85 -21.26 -16.51 -3.61
C PRO A 85 -20.47 -15.69 -4.65
N PRO A 86 -21.04 -15.43 -5.84
CA PRO A 86 -20.32 -14.74 -6.89
C PRO A 86 -19.99 -13.30 -6.47
N LEU A 87 -18.74 -12.90 -6.66
CA LEU A 87 -18.26 -11.53 -6.43
C LEU A 87 -19.11 -10.52 -7.20
N LEU A 88 -19.21 -9.29 -6.69
CA LEU A 88 -19.87 -8.22 -7.41
C LEU A 88 -19.10 -7.92 -8.70
N THR A 89 -19.83 -7.78 -9.81
CA THR A 89 -19.28 -7.38 -11.11
C THR A 89 -19.99 -6.12 -11.56
N ALA A 90 -19.27 -5.19 -12.20
CA ALA A 90 -19.91 -4.08 -12.88
C ALA A 90 -20.88 -4.61 -13.96
N THR A 91 -22.06 -4.01 -14.04
CA THR A 91 -23.15 -4.38 -14.94
C THR A 91 -23.50 -3.31 -15.96
N THR A 92 -23.02 -2.07 -15.78
CA THR A 92 -23.31 -0.97 -16.70
C THR A 92 -22.05 -0.25 -17.23
N PRO A 93 -22.12 0.40 -18.40
CA PRO A 93 -21.00 1.19 -18.94
C PRO A 93 -20.55 2.35 -18.02
N GLU A 94 -21.46 2.91 -17.22
CA GLU A 94 -21.18 3.99 -16.26
C GLU A 94 -20.31 3.52 -15.08
N GLU A 95 -20.33 2.22 -14.77
CA GLU A 95 -19.49 1.60 -13.74
C GLU A 95 -18.07 1.29 -14.24
N THR A 96 -17.87 1.29 -15.57
CA THR A 96 -16.58 1.02 -16.22
C THR A 96 -16.31 1.92 -17.43
N PRO A 97 -16.35 3.25 -17.29
CA PRO A 97 -16.33 4.17 -18.42
C PRO A 97 -15.06 4.07 -19.27
N TRP A 98 -13.95 3.60 -18.71
CA TRP A 98 -12.67 3.40 -19.41
C TRP A 98 -12.70 2.25 -20.43
N LEU A 99 -13.57 1.25 -20.27
CA LEU A 99 -13.60 0.07 -21.15
C LEU A 99 -14.04 0.40 -22.60
N ARG A 100 -14.65 1.57 -22.82
CA ARG A 100 -15.00 2.06 -24.16
C ARG A 100 -13.79 2.53 -24.98
N VAL A 101 -12.64 2.70 -24.34
CA VAL A 101 -11.39 3.18 -24.96
C VAL A 101 -10.38 2.04 -24.99
N ASP A 102 -9.66 1.88 -26.10
CA ASP A 102 -8.51 0.97 -26.17
C ASP A 102 -7.28 1.67 -25.57
N PHE A 103 -6.77 1.13 -24.46
CA PHE A 103 -5.62 1.69 -23.75
C PHE A 103 -4.31 1.63 -24.56
N LYS A 104 -4.20 0.73 -25.56
CA LYS A 104 -2.99 0.61 -26.39
C LYS A 104 -2.92 1.71 -27.42
N THR A 105 -4.07 2.14 -27.95
CA THR A 105 -4.13 3.17 -29.00
C THR A 105 -4.44 4.57 -28.47
N ASN A 106 -5.19 4.67 -27.36
CA ASN A 106 -5.61 5.94 -26.76
C ASN A 106 -5.33 5.96 -25.23
N PRO A 107 -4.06 5.79 -24.80
CA PRO A 107 -3.71 5.65 -23.39
C PRO A 107 -4.07 6.88 -22.53
N LEU A 108 -3.92 8.08 -23.08
CA LEU A 108 -4.27 9.33 -22.36
C LEU A 108 -5.76 9.42 -22.07
N GLU A 109 -6.61 9.11 -23.04
CA GLU A 109 -8.06 9.14 -22.86
C GLU A 109 -8.50 8.05 -21.87
N TYR A 110 -7.94 6.84 -21.99
CA TYR A 110 -8.21 5.77 -21.04
C TYR A 110 -7.85 6.19 -19.61
N GLY A 111 -6.62 6.68 -19.40
CA GLY A 111 -6.18 7.15 -18.09
C GLY A 111 -7.04 8.29 -17.55
N SER A 112 -7.39 9.26 -18.39
CA SER A 112 -8.28 10.37 -18.00
C SER A 112 -9.64 9.87 -17.52
N LEU A 113 -10.24 8.88 -18.19
CA LEU A 113 -11.52 8.32 -17.77
C LEU A 113 -11.44 7.60 -16.42
N VAL A 114 -10.33 6.91 -16.15
CA VAL A 114 -10.09 6.31 -14.84
C VAL A 114 -9.94 7.41 -13.78
N LYS A 115 -9.18 8.47 -14.05
CA LYS A 115 -9.03 9.61 -13.12
C LYS A 115 -10.38 10.23 -12.78
N GLU A 116 -11.19 10.56 -13.79
CA GLU A 116 -12.52 11.15 -13.56
C GLU A 116 -13.43 10.22 -12.75
N TYR A 117 -13.40 8.91 -13.03
CA TYR A 117 -14.12 7.91 -12.24
C TYR A 117 -13.69 7.89 -10.77
N CYS A 118 -12.39 8.00 -10.51
CA CYS A 118 -11.82 8.05 -9.16
C CYS A 118 -12.12 9.36 -8.43
N TRP A 119 -12.25 10.48 -9.15
CA TRP A 119 -12.45 11.81 -8.56
C TRP A 119 -13.90 12.06 -8.19
N GLU A 120 -14.84 11.50 -8.95
CA GLU A 120 -16.27 11.77 -8.80
C GLU A 120 -16.77 11.51 -7.36
N GLY A 121 -17.18 12.60 -6.70
CA GLY A 121 -17.57 12.66 -5.30
C GLY A 121 -16.41 12.64 -4.30
N ASN A 122 -15.24 12.09 -4.63
CA ASN A 122 -14.10 11.97 -3.71
C ASN A 122 -13.40 13.30 -3.46
N THR A 123 -13.22 14.14 -4.50
CA THR A 123 -12.56 15.45 -4.32
C THR A 123 -13.39 16.42 -3.48
N ASP A 124 -14.71 16.25 -3.47
CA ASP A 124 -15.64 17.11 -2.73
C ASP A 124 -15.62 16.83 -1.22
N VAL A 125 -15.20 15.62 -0.84
CA VAL A 125 -15.14 15.15 0.56
C VAL A 125 -13.71 14.92 1.06
N ASP A 126 -12.72 15.50 0.37
CA ASP A 126 -11.28 15.35 0.68
C ASP A 126 -10.88 13.87 0.88
N PHE A 127 -11.44 12.99 0.04
CA PHE A 127 -11.23 11.55 0.04
C PHE A 127 -11.62 10.84 1.36
N VAL A 128 -12.46 11.45 2.19
CA VAL A 128 -13.20 10.75 3.26
C VAL A 128 -14.30 9.93 2.60
N VAL A 129 -13.94 8.73 2.12
CA VAL A 129 -14.78 7.90 1.25
C VAL A 129 -16.10 7.42 1.87
N GLN A 130 -16.26 7.52 3.18
CA GLN A 130 -17.53 7.30 3.87
C GLN A 130 -18.57 8.39 3.53
N GLU A 131 -18.11 9.58 3.15
CA GLU A 131 -18.94 10.74 2.85
C GLU A 131 -19.22 10.89 1.34
N ASN A 132 -18.58 10.08 0.49
CA ASN A 132 -18.83 10.08 -0.95
C ASN A 132 -20.21 9.46 -1.25
N LEU A 133 -21.15 10.31 -1.68
CA LEU A 133 -22.54 9.90 -2.00
C LEU A 133 -22.74 9.45 -3.45
N ILE A 134 -21.70 9.52 -4.30
CA ILE A 134 -21.78 9.15 -5.72
C ILE A 134 -21.27 7.73 -5.94
N ARG A 135 -20.14 7.37 -5.33
CA ARG A 135 -19.55 6.03 -5.44
C ARG A 135 -19.01 5.53 -4.11
N ASP A 136 -19.23 4.25 -3.88
CA ASP A 136 -18.65 3.56 -2.75
C ASP A 136 -17.19 3.18 -2.99
N TRP A 137 -16.34 3.60 -2.07
CA TRP A 137 -14.91 3.30 -2.04
C TRP A 137 -14.52 2.76 -0.66
N TYR A 138 -13.62 1.79 -0.64
CA TYR A 138 -13.24 1.06 0.57
C TYR A 138 -11.72 0.97 0.70
N HIS A 139 -11.26 0.64 1.90
CA HIS A 139 -9.83 0.52 2.19
C HIS A 139 -9.47 -0.94 2.47
N ALA A 140 -8.28 -1.40 2.06
CA ALA A 140 -7.83 -2.76 2.41
C ALA A 140 -7.70 -2.95 3.94
N PRO A 141 -8.08 -4.08 4.53
CA PRO A 141 -8.04 -4.25 5.99
C PRO A 141 -6.62 -4.50 6.49
N TRP A 142 -6.40 -4.41 7.81
CA TRP A 142 -5.13 -4.76 8.48
C TRP A 142 -3.88 -3.95 8.09
N MET A 143 -4.03 -2.87 7.33
CA MET A 143 -2.92 -1.99 6.96
C MET A 143 -2.42 -1.10 8.12
N HIS A 144 -3.10 -1.09 9.28
CA HIS A 144 -2.70 -0.36 10.48
C HIS A 144 -1.63 -1.09 11.30
N ALA A 145 -1.56 -2.42 11.21
CA ALA A 145 -0.97 -3.26 12.24
C ALA A 145 0.58 -3.40 12.19
N SER A 146 1.26 -2.75 11.25
CA SER A 146 2.73 -2.83 11.11
C SER A 146 3.42 -1.51 11.51
N PRO A 147 4.75 -1.49 11.71
CA PRO A 147 5.50 -0.25 11.88
C PRO A 147 5.36 0.74 10.72
N LYS A 148 5.00 0.27 9.51
CA LYS A 148 4.70 1.12 8.36
C LYS A 148 3.21 1.49 8.24
N GLY A 149 2.41 1.07 9.21
CA GLY A 149 0.96 1.11 9.14
C GLY A 149 0.39 2.52 9.14
N ARG A 150 -0.92 2.57 8.90
CA ARG A 150 -1.71 3.80 8.81
C ARG A 150 -1.40 4.76 9.94
N GLU A 151 -1.04 5.98 9.59
CA GLU A 151 -1.05 7.10 10.52
C GLU A 151 -2.50 7.55 10.82
N PRO A 152 -2.76 8.18 11.97
CA PRO A 152 -4.12 8.32 12.49
C PRO A 152 -4.92 9.48 11.88
N LEU A 153 -4.31 10.42 11.15
CA LEU A 153 -5.01 11.62 10.69
C LEU A 153 -5.71 11.42 9.35
N LYS A 154 -5.02 10.76 8.41
CA LYS A 154 -5.44 10.54 7.02
C LYS A 154 -5.32 9.09 6.56
N GLY A 155 -4.90 8.17 7.43
CA GLY A 155 -4.82 6.74 7.14
C GLY A 155 -3.67 6.37 6.21
N LEU A 156 -2.66 7.24 6.08
CA LEU A 156 -1.54 7.02 5.17
C LEU A 156 -0.59 5.94 5.71
N THR A 157 -0.17 5.01 4.86
CA THR A 157 0.90 4.04 5.17
C THR A 157 2.24 4.56 4.69
N PHE A 158 3.30 4.29 5.44
CA PHE A 158 4.66 4.67 5.04
C PHE A 158 5.15 3.74 3.92
N GLU A 159 5.52 4.33 2.79
CA GLU A 159 5.98 3.60 1.62
C GLU A 159 7.50 3.41 1.67
N ARG A 160 8.19 3.95 0.67
CA ARG A 160 9.63 4.02 0.51
C ARG A 160 10.06 5.46 0.67
N SER A 161 11.24 5.68 1.26
CA SER A 161 11.92 6.97 1.15
C SER A 161 12.61 7.12 -0.20
N THR A 162 12.45 8.27 -0.85
CA THR A 162 13.22 8.64 -2.04
C THR A 162 14.60 9.17 -1.61
N PRO A 163 15.71 8.51 -1.99
CA PRO A 163 17.06 8.99 -1.68
C PRO A 163 17.34 10.37 -2.26
N PRO A 164 18.23 11.17 -1.65
CA PRO A 164 18.66 12.45 -2.20
C PRO A 164 19.09 12.34 -3.67
N LEU A 165 18.71 13.35 -4.44
CA LEU A 165 19.01 13.56 -5.85
C LEU A 165 18.38 12.53 -6.79
N GLU A 166 17.56 11.59 -6.31
CA GLU A 166 16.99 10.58 -7.19
C GLU A 166 15.95 11.19 -8.15
N PHE A 167 15.02 11.99 -7.62
CA PHE A 167 13.91 12.50 -8.42
C PHE A 167 14.22 13.85 -9.07
N ALA A 168 14.89 14.76 -8.34
CA ALA A 168 15.25 16.09 -8.85
C ALA A 168 16.67 16.49 -8.43
N ALA A 169 17.32 17.33 -9.23
CA ALA A 169 18.67 17.85 -8.95
C ALA A 169 18.71 18.71 -7.68
N ASN A 170 17.61 19.39 -7.35
CA ASN A 170 17.48 20.22 -6.14
C ASN A 170 17.07 19.41 -4.91
N GLN A 171 16.72 18.13 -5.07
CA GLN A 171 16.27 17.26 -3.99
C GLN A 171 17.46 16.79 -3.15
N THR A 172 18.01 17.65 -2.30
CA THR A 172 19.11 17.31 -1.38
C THR A 172 18.65 16.51 -0.15
N HIS A 173 17.35 16.46 0.13
CA HIS A 173 16.76 15.70 1.22
C HIS A 173 16.36 14.29 0.80
N ALA A 174 16.41 13.36 1.76
CA ALA A 174 15.70 12.10 1.65
C ALA A 174 14.22 12.35 1.92
N LEU A 175 13.36 12.05 0.96
CA LEU A 175 11.93 12.31 1.07
C LEU A 175 11.21 11.09 1.62
N GLN A 176 10.27 11.27 2.55
CA GLN A 176 9.36 10.21 2.93
C GLN A 176 8.15 10.24 2.00
N ASN A 177 7.71 9.07 1.53
CA ASN A 177 6.48 8.94 0.77
C ASN A 177 5.44 8.13 1.56
N TRP A 178 4.20 8.57 1.44
CA TRP A 178 3.07 8.17 2.27
C TRP A 178 1.86 8.00 1.42
N ALA A 179 1.05 6.97 1.65
CA ALA A 179 0.00 6.68 0.71
C ALA A 179 -1.23 6.02 1.30
N ILE A 180 -2.35 6.19 0.61
CA ILE A 180 -3.62 5.55 0.93
C ILE A 180 -4.25 5.01 -0.35
N GLY A 181 -4.76 3.79 -0.29
CA GLY A 181 -5.37 3.09 -1.42
C GLY A 181 -6.87 2.91 -1.21
N PHE A 182 -7.62 3.03 -2.30
CA PHE A 182 -9.07 2.98 -2.37
C PHE A 182 -9.50 1.96 -3.43
N TYR A 183 -10.45 1.10 -3.07
CA TYR A 183 -11.02 0.08 -3.94
C TYR A 183 -12.49 0.40 -4.17
N ASN A 184 -12.96 0.42 -5.40
CA ASN A 184 -14.38 0.57 -5.67
C ASN A 184 -15.16 -0.64 -5.13
N ALA A 185 -16.48 -0.53 -5.00
CA ALA A 185 -17.34 -1.63 -4.50
C ALA A 185 -17.04 -3.01 -5.14
N THR A 186 -16.90 -3.04 -6.47
CA THR A 186 -16.57 -4.24 -7.24
C THR A 186 -15.26 -4.88 -6.76
N GLY A 187 -14.17 -4.11 -6.68
CA GLY A 187 -12.89 -4.63 -6.18
C GLY A 187 -12.91 -4.95 -4.68
N ALA A 188 -13.61 -4.15 -3.88
CA ALA A 188 -13.72 -4.34 -2.45
C ALA A 188 -14.50 -5.61 -2.04
N SER A 189 -15.36 -6.12 -2.94
CA SER A 189 -16.09 -7.38 -2.70
C SER A 189 -15.15 -8.59 -2.50
N VAL A 190 -13.93 -8.55 -3.04
CA VAL A 190 -12.90 -9.58 -2.80
C VAL A 190 -12.50 -9.59 -1.32
N PHE A 191 -12.33 -8.42 -0.70
CA PHE A 191 -12.11 -8.35 0.75
C PHE A 191 -13.33 -8.82 1.52
N GLY A 192 -14.54 -8.46 1.07
CA GLY A 192 -15.80 -8.89 1.66
C GLY A 192 -15.94 -10.42 1.73
N GLY A 193 -15.48 -11.14 0.70
CA GLY A 193 -15.45 -12.60 0.70
C GLY A 193 -14.41 -13.21 1.64
N VAL A 194 -13.17 -12.72 1.60
CA VAL A 194 -12.08 -13.24 2.45
C VAL A 194 -12.32 -12.96 3.93
N TRP A 195 -12.80 -11.76 4.26
CA TRP A 195 -12.99 -11.26 5.63
C TRP A 195 -14.46 -11.29 6.06
N ALA A 196 -15.28 -12.15 5.43
CA ALA A 196 -16.69 -12.31 5.79
C ALA A 196 -16.89 -12.70 7.27
N ASP A 197 -15.93 -13.47 7.81
CA ASP A 197 -15.76 -13.76 9.23
C ASP A 197 -14.37 -13.23 9.65
N PRO A 198 -14.28 -12.05 10.31
CA PRO A 198 -13.01 -11.49 10.75
C PRO A 198 -12.23 -12.37 11.75
N ASP A 199 -12.92 -13.24 12.51
CA ASP A 199 -12.27 -14.21 13.39
C ASP A 199 -11.61 -15.35 12.62
N LYS A 200 -12.21 -15.73 11.49
CA LYS A 200 -11.77 -16.85 10.65
C LYS A 200 -11.79 -16.50 9.15
N PRO A 201 -10.99 -15.50 8.73
CA PRO A 201 -10.90 -15.12 7.34
C PRO A 201 -10.29 -16.26 6.51
N VAL A 202 -10.72 -16.39 5.25
CA VAL A 202 -10.36 -17.52 4.39
C VAL A 202 -9.63 -17.04 3.14
N TRP A 203 -8.36 -17.45 3.00
CA TRP A 203 -7.57 -17.33 1.78
C TRP A 203 -6.85 -18.64 1.48
N ASP A 204 -7.57 -19.55 0.85
CA ASP A 204 -7.16 -20.91 0.52
C ASP A 204 -7.20 -21.22 -0.98
N GLN A 205 -7.35 -20.17 -1.79
CA GLN A 205 -7.34 -20.24 -3.25
C GLN A 205 -6.77 -18.96 -3.89
N ASP A 206 -6.39 -19.04 -5.15
CA ASP A 206 -6.01 -17.86 -5.94
C ASP A 206 -7.18 -16.86 -5.96
N LEU A 207 -6.96 -15.66 -5.47
CA LEU A 207 -7.92 -14.57 -5.62
C LEU A 207 -7.91 -14.10 -7.07
N LYS A 208 -9.05 -13.58 -7.53
CA LYS A 208 -9.17 -12.87 -8.80
C LYS A 208 -10.15 -11.72 -8.61
N PHE A 209 -9.71 -10.49 -8.85
CA PHE A 209 -10.59 -9.33 -8.83
C PHE A 209 -11.51 -9.37 -10.06
N PRO A 210 -12.81 -9.09 -9.88
CA PRO A 210 -13.78 -9.17 -10.96
C PRO A 210 -13.61 -8.02 -11.98
N PRO A 211 -14.03 -8.21 -13.24
CA PRO A 211 -14.15 -7.13 -14.21
C PRO A 211 -14.93 -5.93 -13.66
N GLY A 212 -14.42 -4.74 -13.94
CA GLY A 212 -14.91 -3.48 -13.36
C GLY A 212 -14.32 -3.13 -12.00
N SER A 213 -13.41 -3.95 -11.46
CA SER A 213 -12.59 -3.53 -10.33
C SER A 213 -11.71 -2.35 -10.75
N CYS A 214 -11.74 -1.30 -9.94
CA CYS A 214 -10.89 -0.13 -10.06
C CYS A 214 -10.30 0.17 -8.68
N VAL A 215 -8.99 0.39 -8.67
CA VAL A 215 -8.23 0.75 -7.49
C VAL A 215 -7.46 2.02 -7.82
N PHE A 216 -7.41 2.97 -6.89
CA PHE A 216 -6.48 4.08 -6.99
C PHE A 216 -5.80 4.35 -5.67
N LYS A 217 -4.64 5.01 -5.72
CA LYS A 217 -3.82 5.31 -4.58
C LYS A 217 -3.33 6.73 -4.67
N LEU A 218 -3.53 7.50 -3.61
CA LEU A 218 -2.91 8.82 -3.48
C LEU A 218 -1.56 8.64 -2.79
N LEU A 219 -0.51 9.23 -3.35
CA LEU A 219 0.83 9.24 -2.79
C LEU A 219 1.26 10.67 -2.51
N PHE A 220 1.65 10.90 -1.27
CA PHE A 220 2.13 12.16 -0.74
C PHE A 220 3.60 12.06 -0.38
N SER A 221 4.31 13.19 -0.45
CA SER A 221 5.72 13.29 -0.15
C SER A 221 6.00 14.44 0.82
N THR A 222 7.05 14.31 1.62
CA THR A 222 7.61 15.41 2.43
C THR A 222 8.47 16.38 1.60
N ALA A 223 8.48 16.25 0.27
CA ALA A 223 9.14 17.21 -0.61
C ALA A 223 8.64 18.62 -0.32
N THR A 224 9.53 19.62 -0.38
CA THR A 224 9.19 21.06 -0.38
C THR A 224 9.29 21.65 -1.79
N ASP A 225 8.77 22.86 -2.00
CA ASP A 225 8.86 23.55 -3.30
C ASP A 225 10.30 23.77 -3.76
N ASP A 226 11.23 23.97 -2.83
CA ASP A 226 12.65 24.15 -3.18
C ASP A 226 13.30 22.83 -3.60
N GLN A 227 12.89 21.72 -3.00
CA GLN A 227 13.43 20.38 -3.27
C GLN A 227 12.88 19.80 -4.58
N VAL A 228 11.59 19.99 -4.84
CA VAL A 228 10.89 19.49 -6.04
C VAL A 228 9.94 20.58 -6.56
N PRO A 229 10.44 21.57 -7.33
CA PRO A 229 9.64 22.73 -7.76
C PRO A 229 8.37 22.40 -8.56
N MET A 230 8.38 21.28 -9.28
CA MET A 230 7.21 20.78 -10.01
C MET A 230 6.03 20.43 -9.10
N MET A 231 6.25 20.23 -7.79
CA MET A 231 5.18 19.99 -6.81
C MET A 231 4.52 21.27 -6.28
N ARG A 232 4.89 22.44 -6.80
CA ARG A 232 4.34 23.72 -6.34
C ARG A 232 2.81 23.78 -6.46
N GLY A 233 2.16 24.18 -5.37
CA GLY A 233 0.70 24.27 -5.29
C GLY A 233 -0.03 22.93 -5.20
N SER A 234 0.68 21.83 -4.93
CA SER A 234 0.05 20.52 -4.73
C SER A 234 -0.87 20.51 -3.52
N PRO A 235 -1.98 19.74 -3.57
CA PRO A 235 -2.77 19.46 -2.38
C PRO A 235 -1.90 18.91 -1.25
N SER A 236 -2.12 19.40 -0.04
CA SER A 236 -1.38 18.98 1.14
C SER A 236 -2.28 18.43 2.22
N TRP A 237 -1.77 17.46 2.96
CA TRP A 237 -2.44 16.84 4.09
C TRP A 237 -1.54 16.87 5.34
N PRO A 238 -2.14 17.04 6.53
CA PRO A 238 -1.47 16.78 7.78
C PRO A 238 -1.37 15.27 8.02
N ALA A 239 -0.20 14.80 8.46
CA ALA A 239 0.07 13.40 8.74
C ALA A 239 1.06 13.23 9.89
N VAL A 240 0.92 12.15 10.64
CA VAL A 240 1.94 11.70 11.61
C VAL A 240 2.97 10.85 10.87
N ILE A 241 4.21 11.34 10.77
CA ILE A 241 5.26 10.75 9.92
C ILE A 241 6.41 10.13 10.73
N CYS A 242 7.34 9.44 10.07
CA CYS A 242 8.51 8.87 10.73
C CYS A 242 9.39 10.01 11.23
N GLN A 243 10.01 9.83 12.40
CA GLN A 243 11.04 10.75 12.84
C GLN A 243 12.23 10.71 11.87
N GLN A 244 12.66 11.90 11.44
CA GLN A 244 13.78 12.08 10.52
C GLN A 244 14.60 13.30 10.98
N PRO A 245 15.45 13.14 12.01
CA PRO A 245 16.17 14.25 12.63
C PRO A 245 17.19 14.90 11.68
N ASP A 246 17.75 14.13 10.75
CA ASP A 246 18.55 14.64 9.64
C ASP A 246 17.75 14.49 8.33
N PRO A 247 17.29 15.59 7.70
CA PRO A 247 16.48 15.53 6.49
C PRO A 247 17.25 14.97 5.28
N THR A 248 18.58 14.91 5.32
CA THR A 248 19.41 14.34 4.24
C THR A 248 19.49 12.81 4.31
N VAL A 249 19.11 12.22 5.44
CA VAL A 249 19.18 10.78 5.69
C VAL A 249 17.77 10.22 5.80
N ALA A 250 17.47 9.17 5.03
CA ALA A 250 16.18 8.49 5.15
C ALA A 250 16.01 7.91 6.56
N PRO A 251 14.78 7.82 7.10
CA PRO A 251 14.51 7.10 8.34
C PRO A 251 15.21 5.73 8.32
N PRO A 252 16.01 5.38 9.35
CA PRO A 252 16.73 4.12 9.39
C PRO A 252 15.84 2.93 9.07
N LYS A 253 16.38 1.92 8.39
CA LYS A 253 15.63 0.69 8.09
C LYS A 253 15.08 0.10 9.39
N GLY A 254 13.77 -0.18 9.43
CA GLY A 254 13.09 -0.71 10.62
C GLY A 254 12.57 0.35 11.60
N SER A 255 12.95 1.62 11.44
CA SER A 255 12.49 2.72 12.32
C SER A 255 11.14 3.32 11.94
N ALA A 256 10.45 2.78 10.92
CA ALA A 256 9.20 3.35 10.44
C ALA A 256 8.13 3.48 11.55
N GLY A 257 8.16 2.60 12.56
CA GLY A 257 7.25 2.66 13.70
C GLY A 257 7.53 3.78 14.70
N ILE A 258 8.65 4.49 14.57
CA ILE A 258 9.00 5.63 15.42
C ILE A 258 8.43 6.89 14.76
N ARG A 259 7.28 7.33 15.25
CA ARG A 259 6.54 8.48 14.71
C ARG A 259 6.85 9.77 15.46
N ASN A 260 6.65 10.90 14.80
CA ASN A 260 6.55 12.19 15.49
C ASN A 260 5.23 12.28 16.28
N ASP A 261 5.12 13.26 17.17
CA ASP A 261 3.97 13.52 18.03
C ASP A 261 3.19 14.79 17.63
N PHE A 262 3.34 15.22 16.36
CA PHE A 262 2.69 16.40 15.79
C PHE A 262 2.28 16.16 14.32
N ALA A 263 1.36 16.96 13.80
CA ALA A 263 0.98 16.90 12.39
C ALA A 263 2.05 17.52 11.48
N SER A 264 2.66 16.72 10.61
CA SER A 264 3.56 17.19 9.56
C SER A 264 2.82 17.35 8.24
N GLU A 265 3.21 18.32 7.43
CA GLU A 265 2.66 18.47 6.07
C GLU A 265 3.29 17.44 5.11
N VAL A 266 2.44 16.75 4.36
CA VAL A 266 2.81 15.92 3.19
C VAL A 266 2.00 16.36 1.98
N ARG A 267 2.56 16.27 0.78
CA ARG A 267 2.00 16.89 -0.43
C ARG A 267 1.91 15.94 -1.60
N LEU A 268 0.83 16.00 -2.37
CA LEU A 268 0.54 15.05 -3.45
C LEU A 268 1.67 15.05 -4.48
N ILE A 269 2.32 13.91 -4.68
CA ILE A 269 3.37 13.72 -5.68
C ILE A 269 2.89 12.84 -6.84
N GLN A 270 2.01 11.88 -6.56
CA GLN A 270 1.64 10.83 -7.49
C GLN A 270 0.25 10.27 -7.19
N VAL A 271 -0.44 9.80 -8.22
CA VAL A 271 -1.70 9.06 -8.12
C VAL A 271 -1.57 7.79 -8.95
N ASP A 272 -1.55 6.63 -8.30
CA ASP A 272 -1.58 5.34 -9.01
C ASP A 272 -3.00 4.89 -9.21
N TRP A 273 -3.21 4.11 -10.27
CA TRP A 273 -4.46 3.40 -10.49
C TRP A 273 -4.24 2.09 -11.21
N ALA A 274 -5.18 1.17 -11.00
CA ALA A 274 -5.25 -0.09 -11.71
C ALA A 274 -6.72 -0.44 -11.99
N THR A 275 -6.97 -1.01 -13.16
CA THR A 275 -8.30 -1.49 -13.57
C THR A 275 -8.21 -2.90 -14.11
N VAL A 276 -9.19 -3.74 -13.77
CA VAL A 276 -9.34 -5.05 -14.41
C VAL A 276 -9.89 -4.83 -15.82
N ASP A 277 -9.09 -5.23 -16.81
CA ASP A 277 -9.44 -5.17 -18.23
C ASP A 277 -8.85 -6.40 -18.93
N GLU A 278 -9.71 -7.34 -19.30
CA GLU A 278 -9.30 -8.63 -19.84
C GLU A 278 -8.69 -8.54 -21.26
N ARG A 279 -8.70 -7.35 -21.90
CA ARG A 279 -7.94 -7.09 -23.14
C ARG A 279 -6.43 -7.02 -22.87
N SER A 280 -6.03 -6.82 -21.61
CA SER A 280 -4.65 -6.91 -21.15
C SER A 280 -4.21 -8.37 -21.02
N PRO A 281 -3.00 -8.77 -21.48
CA PRO A 281 -2.50 -10.14 -21.34
C PRO A 281 -2.34 -10.58 -19.88
N ILE A 282 -2.14 -9.64 -18.96
CA ILE A 282 -2.07 -9.91 -17.51
C ILE A 282 -3.44 -9.73 -16.81
N GLY A 283 -4.49 -9.33 -17.52
CA GLY A 283 -5.84 -9.07 -16.98
C GLY A 283 -6.01 -7.74 -16.25
N TRP A 284 -4.95 -6.93 -16.18
CA TRP A 284 -4.93 -5.62 -15.53
C TRP A 284 -4.26 -4.58 -16.41
N VAL A 285 -4.74 -3.34 -16.31
CA VAL A 285 -4.04 -2.15 -16.82
C VAL A 285 -3.70 -1.28 -15.64
N PHE A 286 -2.40 -0.97 -15.50
CA PHE A 286 -1.85 -0.07 -14.50
C PHE A 286 -1.57 1.28 -15.13
N GLY A 287 -1.73 2.34 -14.37
CA GLY A 287 -1.28 3.66 -14.75
C GLY A 287 -0.90 4.48 -13.54
N THR A 288 -0.21 5.58 -13.80
CA THR A 288 0.16 6.52 -12.75
C THR A 288 0.19 7.95 -13.29
N PHE A 289 -0.23 8.89 -12.46
CA PHE A 289 -0.12 10.31 -12.68
C PHE A 289 0.95 10.87 -11.76
N MET A 290 1.67 11.88 -12.26
CA MET A 290 2.56 12.71 -11.46
C MET A 290 1.92 14.08 -11.28
N TYR A 291 2.09 14.68 -10.11
CA TYR A 291 1.69 16.07 -9.91
C TYR A 291 2.54 17.00 -10.79
N ASP A 292 1.88 17.92 -11.49
CA ASP A 292 2.48 18.86 -12.44
C ASP A 292 2.03 20.29 -12.14
N GLY A 293 2.82 20.98 -11.32
CA GLY A 293 2.59 22.37 -10.95
C GLY A 293 2.67 23.36 -12.12
N THR A 294 3.21 22.95 -13.28
CA THR A 294 3.22 23.80 -14.49
C THR A 294 1.83 24.00 -15.07
N LEU A 295 0.86 23.18 -14.66
CA LEU A 295 -0.53 23.29 -15.07
C LEU A 295 -1.32 24.36 -14.31
N ALA A 296 -0.72 25.04 -13.31
CA ALA A 296 -1.44 25.97 -12.44
C ALA A 296 -2.17 27.11 -13.17
N ASP A 297 -1.64 27.58 -14.30
CA ASP A 297 -2.23 28.67 -15.09
C ASP A 297 -3.42 28.22 -15.96
N THR A 298 -3.57 26.91 -16.20
CA THR A 298 -4.61 26.35 -17.09
C THR A 298 -5.59 25.42 -16.39
N VAL A 299 -5.20 24.86 -15.24
CA VAL A 299 -5.98 23.91 -14.45
C VAL A 299 -6.23 24.51 -13.05
N PRO A 300 -7.43 25.05 -12.79
CA PRO A 300 -7.71 25.77 -11.56
C PRO A 300 -7.74 24.85 -10.33
N ASN A 301 -8.36 23.67 -10.45
CA ASN A 301 -8.43 22.70 -9.37
C ASN A 301 -7.06 22.04 -9.14
N PRO A 302 -6.43 22.20 -7.95
CA PRO A 302 -5.12 21.60 -7.70
C PRO A 302 -5.12 20.07 -7.76
N TRP A 303 -6.24 19.40 -7.45
CA TRP A 303 -6.34 17.94 -7.59
C TRP A 303 -6.27 17.46 -9.04
N ASP A 304 -6.52 18.34 -10.02
CA ASP A 304 -6.49 18.02 -11.45
C ASP A 304 -5.17 18.39 -12.13
N ARG A 305 -4.21 18.98 -11.41
CA ARG A 305 -2.88 19.34 -11.92
C ARG A 305 -1.99 18.11 -11.99
N LEU A 306 -2.41 17.16 -12.82
CA LEU A 306 -1.84 15.84 -12.95
C LEU A 306 -1.46 15.59 -14.43
N THR A 307 -0.20 15.21 -14.65
CA THR A 307 0.27 14.71 -15.93
C THR A 307 0.32 13.18 -15.87
N SER A 308 -0.31 12.48 -16.82
CA SER A 308 -0.17 11.02 -16.91
C SER A 308 1.29 10.66 -17.17
N VAL A 309 1.89 9.81 -16.34
CA VAL A 309 3.23 9.26 -16.61
C VAL A 309 3.15 8.22 -17.71
N GLY A 310 2.13 7.36 -17.67
CA GLY A 310 1.93 6.32 -18.66
C GLY A 310 1.01 5.20 -18.18
N LEU A 311 0.85 4.20 -19.04
CA LEU A 311 0.04 3.00 -18.82
C LEU A 311 0.87 1.73 -19.09
N MET A 312 0.55 0.63 -18.43
CA MET A 312 1.23 -0.65 -18.57
C MET A 312 0.25 -1.82 -18.45
N TRP A 313 0.37 -2.78 -19.36
CA TRP A 313 -0.51 -3.95 -19.47
C TRP A 313 0.27 -5.26 -19.60
N GLY A 314 1.58 -5.22 -19.32
CA GLY A 314 2.46 -6.39 -19.31
C GLY A 314 3.78 -6.00 -18.66
N ASN A 315 4.84 -6.76 -18.89
CA ASN A 315 6.15 -6.63 -18.28
C ASN A 315 7.31 -6.74 -19.28
N ASP A 316 7.04 -6.93 -20.57
CA ASP A 316 8.04 -7.07 -21.62
C ASP A 316 9.13 -8.10 -21.24
N PRO A 317 8.82 -9.39 -21.06
CA PRO A 317 9.75 -10.37 -20.47
C PRO A 317 11.07 -10.55 -21.24
N ASP A 318 11.09 -10.20 -22.53
CA ASP A 318 12.27 -10.26 -23.39
C ASP A 318 13.10 -8.96 -23.43
N LEU A 319 12.61 -7.87 -22.80
CA LEU A 319 13.32 -6.58 -22.74
C LEU A 319 14.28 -6.54 -21.54
N ASP A 320 15.35 -7.32 -21.64
CA ASP A 320 16.50 -7.25 -20.74
C ASP A 320 17.38 -6.01 -21.04
N GLN A 321 18.42 -5.80 -20.22
CA GLN A 321 19.32 -4.65 -20.39
C GLN A 321 20.02 -4.64 -21.75
N ALA A 322 20.34 -5.80 -22.33
CA ALA A 322 21.03 -5.88 -23.61
C ALA A 322 20.10 -5.50 -24.77
N ALA A 323 18.85 -5.95 -24.72
CA ALA A 323 17.81 -5.56 -25.65
C ALA A 323 17.53 -4.04 -25.58
N PHE A 324 17.42 -3.49 -24.37
CA PHE A 324 17.24 -2.06 -24.16
C PHE A 324 18.42 -1.23 -24.66
N ASP A 325 19.66 -1.65 -24.36
CA ASP A 325 20.88 -1.00 -24.86
C ASP A 325 20.99 -1.06 -26.40
N ALA A 326 20.38 -2.07 -27.03
CA ALA A 326 20.28 -2.19 -28.49
C ALA A 326 19.16 -1.31 -29.10
N GLY A 327 18.45 -0.53 -28.29
CA GLY A 327 17.42 0.40 -28.73
C GLY A 327 16.01 -0.20 -28.80
N GLN A 328 15.78 -1.37 -28.20
CA GLN A 328 14.41 -1.85 -28.02
C GLN A 328 13.69 -1.03 -26.95
N GLU A 329 12.41 -0.77 -27.20
CA GLU A 329 11.54 -0.02 -26.29
C GLU A 329 10.46 -0.96 -25.72
N PRO A 330 9.88 -0.65 -24.56
CA PRO A 330 8.72 -1.37 -24.04
C PRO A 330 7.57 -1.42 -25.06
N ALA A 331 7.01 -2.61 -25.28
CA ALA A 331 5.85 -2.86 -26.12
C ALA A 331 4.56 -3.06 -25.30
N GLU A 332 4.70 -3.37 -24.02
CA GLU A 332 3.60 -3.60 -23.07
C GLU A 332 3.41 -2.45 -22.07
N SER A 333 4.03 -1.31 -22.37
CA SER A 333 3.75 -0.04 -21.71
C SER A 333 3.86 1.13 -22.68
N TRP A 334 3.17 2.21 -22.32
CA TRP A 334 3.27 3.50 -23.00
C TRP A 334 3.69 4.55 -21.98
N ILE A 335 4.75 5.30 -22.27
CA ILE A 335 5.21 6.43 -21.48
C ILE A 335 4.79 7.73 -22.18
N ASN A 336 4.21 8.65 -21.42
CA ASN A 336 3.85 9.97 -21.92
C ASN A 336 5.13 10.79 -22.20
N PRO A 337 5.34 11.27 -23.43
CA PRO A 337 6.48 12.12 -23.76
C PRO A 337 6.59 13.36 -22.86
N ARG A 338 5.47 13.96 -22.46
CA ARG A 338 5.47 15.13 -21.55
C ARG A 338 6.00 14.76 -20.16
N ALA A 339 5.64 13.59 -19.64
CA ALA A 339 6.18 13.14 -18.36
C ALA A 339 7.70 12.91 -18.45
N GLU A 340 8.16 12.29 -19.54
CA GLU A 340 9.60 12.09 -19.76
C GLU A 340 10.37 13.42 -19.91
N GLU A 341 9.79 14.43 -20.55
CA GLU A 341 10.32 15.80 -20.58
C GLU A 341 10.47 16.38 -19.17
N LEU A 342 9.39 16.36 -18.37
CA LEU A 342 9.39 16.84 -16.99
C LEU A 342 10.45 16.14 -16.13
N ARG A 343 10.58 14.81 -16.26
CA ARG A 343 11.58 14.03 -15.54
C ARG A 343 13.00 14.48 -15.86
N ARG A 344 13.28 14.79 -17.14
CA ARG A 344 14.58 15.30 -17.59
C ARG A 344 14.83 16.71 -17.12
N GLU A 345 13.83 17.58 -17.15
CA GLU A 345 13.90 18.95 -16.62
C GLU A 345 14.20 18.97 -15.11
N LEU A 346 13.62 18.05 -14.34
CA LEU A 346 13.93 17.89 -12.92
C LEU A 346 15.40 17.54 -12.66
N GLY A 347 16.09 16.90 -13.62
CA GLY A 347 17.52 16.62 -13.55
C GLY A 347 17.95 15.65 -12.45
N GLY A 348 17.02 14.82 -11.95
CA GLY A 348 17.31 13.77 -10.97
C GLY A 348 18.21 12.65 -11.53
N LYS A 349 18.75 11.84 -10.61
CA LYS A 349 19.68 10.74 -10.92
C LYS A 349 18.99 9.50 -11.52
N ARG A 350 17.67 9.37 -11.37
CA ARG A 350 16.97 8.20 -11.91
C ARG A 350 17.08 8.17 -13.45
N PRO A 351 17.40 7.01 -14.07
CA PRO A 351 17.54 6.87 -15.51
C PRO A 351 16.23 7.07 -16.28
N SER A 352 15.14 6.60 -15.68
CA SER A 352 13.84 6.38 -16.31
C SER A 352 12.77 6.34 -15.22
N TRP A 353 11.51 6.18 -15.64
CA TRP A 353 10.39 5.90 -14.75
C TRP A 353 10.55 4.52 -14.09
N GLY A 354 10.56 3.45 -14.87
CA GLY A 354 10.85 2.09 -14.41
C GLY A 354 12.01 1.43 -15.16
N TYR A 355 12.33 0.20 -14.77
CA TYR A 355 13.49 -0.52 -15.29
C TYR A 355 13.37 -0.76 -16.80
N ASN A 356 14.43 -0.44 -17.55
CA ASN A 356 14.48 -0.43 -19.02
C ASN A 356 13.32 0.33 -19.68
N GLY A 357 12.98 1.50 -19.12
CA GLY A 357 12.00 2.40 -19.72
C GLY A 357 10.52 2.06 -19.46
N ARG A 358 10.24 0.96 -18.76
CA ARG A 358 8.87 0.57 -18.38
C ARG A 358 8.22 1.59 -17.44
N LEU A 359 6.89 1.50 -17.30
CA LEU A 359 6.14 2.37 -16.41
C LEU A 359 6.47 2.13 -14.93
N ASN A 360 6.72 3.23 -14.21
CA ASN A 360 6.69 3.29 -12.76
C ASN A 360 6.42 4.74 -12.30
N GLY A 361 6.02 4.95 -11.06
CA GLY A 361 5.71 6.28 -10.57
C GLY A 361 6.91 7.10 -10.06
N PRO A 362 6.71 8.42 -9.86
CA PRO A 362 7.64 9.31 -9.16
C PRO A 362 8.20 8.81 -7.83
N ALA A 363 7.36 8.32 -6.92
CA ALA A 363 7.72 7.85 -5.58
C ALA A 363 8.14 6.37 -5.55
N ASP A 364 7.95 5.65 -6.66
CA ASP A 364 8.27 4.24 -6.77
C ASP A 364 9.76 3.98 -7.03
N ASN A 365 10.18 2.75 -6.80
CA ASN A 365 11.56 2.35 -7.04
C ASN A 365 11.80 2.08 -8.53
N PHE A 366 12.52 2.98 -9.21
CA PHE A 366 12.77 2.92 -10.66
C PHE A 366 13.48 1.65 -11.15
N ILE A 367 14.01 0.81 -10.26
CA ILE A 367 14.60 -0.49 -10.59
C ILE A 367 13.55 -1.61 -10.74
N SER A 368 12.26 -1.27 -10.58
CA SER A 368 11.09 -2.12 -10.81
C SER A 368 10.18 -1.50 -11.89
N ALA A 369 8.99 -2.06 -12.05
CA ALA A 369 7.86 -1.48 -12.77
C ALA A 369 6.55 -1.79 -12.03
N CYS A 370 5.47 -1.07 -12.31
CA CYS A 370 4.19 -1.24 -11.61
C CYS A 370 3.73 -2.71 -11.60
N THR A 371 3.64 -3.35 -12.76
CA THR A 371 3.18 -4.75 -12.90
C THR A 371 4.22 -5.76 -12.41
N SER A 372 5.52 -5.48 -12.50
CA SER A 372 6.60 -6.30 -11.94
C SER A 372 6.55 -6.36 -10.41
N CYS A 373 6.30 -5.22 -9.76
CA CYS A 373 6.14 -5.11 -8.31
C CYS A 373 4.82 -5.76 -7.85
N HIS A 374 3.70 -5.34 -8.45
CA HIS A 374 2.37 -5.80 -8.03
C HIS A 374 2.10 -7.26 -8.38
N GLY A 375 2.65 -7.79 -9.47
CA GLY A 375 2.50 -9.20 -9.86
C GLY A 375 3.07 -10.18 -8.83
N ARG A 376 3.81 -9.69 -7.83
CA ARG A 376 4.38 -10.46 -6.71
C ARG A 376 3.44 -10.56 -5.50
N ALA A 377 2.21 -10.07 -5.61
CA ALA A 377 1.17 -10.18 -4.59
C ALA A 377 0.67 -11.63 -4.48
N GLN A 378 1.09 -12.33 -3.42
CA GLN A 378 0.77 -13.73 -3.18
C GLN A 378 0.98 -14.10 -1.70
N LEU A 379 0.45 -15.24 -1.26
CA LEU A 379 0.44 -15.68 0.15
C LEU A 379 1.85 -15.73 0.78
N SER A 380 2.81 -16.31 0.06
CA SER A 380 4.20 -16.28 0.46
C SER A 380 4.87 -15.08 -0.19
N GLY A 381 5.02 -13.98 0.56
CA GLY A 381 5.57 -12.72 0.06
C GLY A 381 6.80 -12.94 -0.83
N SER A 382 6.79 -12.32 -2.01
CA SER A 382 7.87 -12.43 -2.99
C SER A 382 8.73 -11.18 -2.98
N ARG A 383 9.97 -11.32 -3.46
CA ARG A 383 10.85 -10.19 -3.71
C ARG A 383 10.24 -9.27 -4.77
N LEU A 384 10.30 -7.95 -4.54
CA LEU A 384 9.74 -6.91 -5.42
C LEU A 384 10.79 -6.23 -6.32
N VAL A 385 12.07 -6.31 -5.91
CA VAL A 385 13.23 -5.72 -6.60
C VAL A 385 14.47 -6.58 -6.40
N GLN A 386 15.39 -6.58 -7.36
CA GLN A 386 16.73 -7.13 -7.15
C GLN A 386 17.73 -6.02 -6.84
N GLU A 387 18.79 -6.39 -6.14
CA GLU A 387 19.89 -5.49 -5.83
C GLU A 387 20.78 -5.21 -7.04
N GLY A 388 21.48 -4.09 -6.96
CA GLY A 388 22.33 -3.57 -8.01
C GLY A 388 22.96 -2.26 -7.58
N LYS A 389 23.49 -1.53 -8.56
CA LYS A 389 24.14 -0.24 -8.36
C LYS A 389 23.74 0.74 -9.45
N LEU A 390 23.58 2.00 -9.07
CA LEU A 390 23.45 3.10 -10.01
C LEU A 390 24.86 3.60 -10.37
N VAL A 391 25.21 3.57 -11.66
CA VAL A 391 26.49 4.05 -12.20
C VAL A 391 26.16 4.97 -13.38
N ASP A 392 26.63 6.22 -13.35
CA ASP A 392 26.45 7.20 -14.43
C ASP A 392 25.01 7.27 -14.98
N HIS A 393 24.03 7.41 -14.08
CA HIS A 393 22.59 7.44 -14.43
C HIS A 393 22.11 6.18 -15.14
N LYS A 394 22.71 5.02 -14.89
CA LYS A 394 22.27 3.70 -15.35
C LYS A 394 22.22 2.71 -14.19
N TRP A 395 21.11 1.98 -14.08
CA TRP A 395 20.99 0.89 -13.11
C TRP A 395 21.69 -0.35 -13.64
N ILE A 396 22.55 -0.96 -12.83
CA ILE A 396 23.24 -2.20 -13.15
C ILE A 396 22.85 -3.23 -12.08
N PRO A 397 21.98 -4.21 -12.39
CA PRO A 397 21.62 -5.24 -11.43
C PRO A 397 22.83 -6.15 -11.12
N HIS A 398 22.87 -6.71 -9.92
CA HIS A 398 23.86 -7.75 -9.58
C HIS A 398 23.67 -9.03 -10.40
N SER A 399 22.43 -9.31 -10.82
CA SER A 399 22.08 -10.40 -11.71
C SER A 399 20.92 -10.00 -12.61
N GLU A 400 21.21 -9.89 -13.91
CA GLU A 400 20.19 -9.62 -14.93
C GLU A 400 19.11 -10.70 -14.93
N LYS A 401 19.53 -11.97 -14.90
CA LYS A 401 18.61 -13.12 -14.88
C LYS A 401 17.62 -13.08 -13.72
N LEU A 402 18.09 -12.81 -12.50
CA LEU A 402 17.21 -12.70 -11.33
C LEU A 402 16.33 -11.44 -11.37
N THR A 403 16.79 -10.39 -12.05
CA THR A 403 16.03 -9.15 -12.24
C THR A 403 14.90 -9.41 -13.22
N MET A 404 15.20 -9.98 -14.39
CA MET A 404 14.21 -10.29 -15.42
C MET A 404 13.19 -11.36 -15.00
N ALA A 405 13.53 -12.25 -14.05
CA ALA A 405 12.54 -13.12 -13.40
C ALA A 405 11.43 -12.35 -12.66
N LEU A 406 11.64 -11.07 -12.34
CA LEU A 406 10.61 -10.18 -11.79
C LEU A 406 9.66 -9.63 -12.86
N PHE A 407 10.09 -9.59 -14.12
CA PHE A 407 9.37 -9.01 -15.27
C PHE A 407 8.68 -10.08 -16.14
N GLU A 408 8.09 -11.09 -15.49
CA GLU A 408 7.22 -12.06 -16.16
C GLU A 408 5.79 -11.53 -16.28
N ASN A 409 5.11 -11.88 -17.36
CA ASN A 409 3.67 -11.63 -17.51
C ASN A 409 2.87 -12.66 -16.72
N ILE A 410 2.54 -12.31 -15.48
CA ILE A 410 1.72 -13.14 -14.60
C ILE A 410 0.25 -12.86 -14.92
N LYS A 411 -0.48 -13.89 -15.32
CA LYS A 411 -1.91 -13.73 -15.60
C LYS A 411 -2.68 -13.43 -14.31
N SER A 412 -3.67 -12.55 -14.37
CA SER A 412 -4.60 -12.30 -13.27
C SER A 412 -5.13 -13.61 -12.67
N GLY A 413 -5.16 -13.65 -11.33
CA GLY A 413 -5.50 -14.82 -10.54
C GLY A 413 -4.50 -15.98 -10.65
N LYS A 414 -3.22 -15.68 -10.93
CA LYS A 414 -2.12 -16.65 -10.83
C LYS A 414 -1.02 -16.14 -9.89
N PRO A 415 -0.38 -17.02 -9.11
CA PRO A 415 0.73 -16.65 -8.27
C PRO A 415 1.99 -16.46 -9.13
N ALA A 416 2.92 -15.64 -8.65
CA ALA A 416 4.22 -15.43 -9.30
C ALA A 416 5.15 -16.65 -9.19
N SER A 417 4.92 -17.52 -8.21
CA SER A 417 5.68 -18.74 -7.99
C SER A 417 4.77 -19.97 -7.93
N ALA A 418 5.15 -21.04 -8.63
CA ALA A 418 4.38 -22.28 -8.70
C ALA A 418 4.30 -23.09 -7.37
N HIS A 419 5.10 -22.74 -6.35
CA HIS A 419 5.15 -23.50 -5.10
C HIS A 419 4.28 -22.86 -4.02
N SER A 420 3.20 -23.55 -3.64
CA SER A 420 2.40 -23.33 -2.42
C SER A 420 2.10 -21.86 -2.08
N SER A 421 1.69 -21.09 -3.09
CA SER A 421 1.34 -19.69 -2.92
C SER A 421 0.03 -19.43 -3.64
N PHE A 422 -0.92 -18.81 -2.95
CA PHE A 422 -2.15 -18.30 -3.56
C PHE A 422 -1.93 -16.88 -4.06
N SER A 423 -2.44 -16.57 -5.24
CA SER A 423 -2.43 -15.22 -5.77
C SER A 423 -3.28 -14.28 -4.93
N ALA A 424 -2.82 -13.04 -4.76
CA ALA A 424 -3.63 -11.91 -4.33
C ALA A 424 -4.00 -10.99 -5.51
N ASP A 425 -3.82 -11.48 -6.75
CA ASP A 425 -4.18 -10.83 -8.01
C ASP A 425 -3.78 -9.37 -8.07
N TYR A 426 -2.46 -9.15 -8.00
CA TYR A 426 -1.82 -7.85 -8.03
C TYR A 426 -2.10 -6.91 -6.81
N SER A 427 -2.91 -7.31 -5.84
CA SER A 427 -3.14 -6.52 -4.62
C SER A 427 -2.06 -6.74 -3.56
N LEU A 428 -0.99 -5.93 -3.60
CA LEU A 428 0.03 -5.94 -2.55
C LEU A 428 -0.54 -5.54 -1.17
N GLN A 429 -1.53 -4.64 -1.12
CA GLN A 429 -2.18 -4.28 0.14
C GLN A 429 -2.94 -5.45 0.75
N PHE A 430 -3.55 -6.32 -0.06
CA PHE A 430 -4.14 -7.56 0.43
C PHE A 430 -3.06 -8.46 1.07
N THR A 431 -1.95 -8.71 0.36
CA THR A 431 -0.84 -9.52 0.88
C THR A 431 -0.28 -8.97 2.19
N VAL A 432 -0.09 -7.64 2.28
CA VAL A 432 0.38 -6.97 3.49
C VAL A 432 -0.63 -7.11 4.63
N GLY A 433 -1.92 -6.84 4.37
CA GLY A 433 -2.99 -6.99 5.37
C GLY A 433 -3.09 -8.42 5.91
N TRP A 434 -3.05 -9.42 5.03
CA TRP A 434 -3.04 -10.83 5.44
C TRP A 434 -1.81 -11.19 6.27
N THR A 435 -0.62 -10.72 5.85
CA THR A 435 0.62 -10.92 6.62
C THR A 435 0.49 -10.33 8.03
N ASN A 436 -0.06 -9.13 8.14
CA ASN A 436 -0.29 -8.46 9.42
C ASN A 436 -1.26 -9.24 10.31
N TYR A 437 -2.39 -9.71 9.76
CA TYR A 437 -3.35 -10.56 10.47
C TYR A 437 -2.69 -11.85 10.99
N THR A 438 -1.96 -12.57 10.11
CA THR A 438 -1.31 -13.83 10.52
C THR A 438 -0.25 -13.62 11.60
N ASN A 439 0.48 -12.49 11.56
CA ASN A 439 1.43 -12.13 12.61
C ASN A 439 0.73 -11.80 13.93
N TRP A 440 -0.37 -11.04 13.89
CA TRP A 440 -1.20 -10.76 15.05
C TRP A 440 -1.78 -12.04 15.66
N LEU A 441 -2.27 -12.96 14.83
CA LEU A 441 -2.81 -14.24 15.29
C LEU A 441 -1.74 -15.10 15.98
N LYS A 442 -0.52 -15.13 15.44
CA LYS A 442 0.62 -15.83 16.05
C LYS A 442 0.98 -15.23 17.42
N SER A 443 1.04 -13.91 17.54
CA SER A 443 1.40 -13.24 18.80
C SER A 443 0.37 -13.45 19.91
N ARG A 444 -0.91 -13.63 19.54
CA ARG A 444 -2.00 -14.00 20.47
C ARG A 444 -1.90 -15.44 20.97
N ARG A 445 -1.46 -16.38 20.12
CA ARG A 445 -1.30 -17.79 20.50
C ARG A 445 -0.14 -17.96 21.49
N THR A 446 1.01 -17.35 21.19
CA THR A 446 2.18 -17.39 22.07
C THR A 446 1.88 -16.77 23.44
N SER A 447 1.14 -15.66 23.50
CA SER A 447 0.77 -15.05 24.78
C SER A 447 -0.18 -15.92 25.62
N THR A 448 -1.05 -16.70 24.97
CA THR A 448 -1.95 -17.64 25.66
C THR A 448 -1.18 -18.85 26.21
N GLU A 449 -0.25 -19.40 25.42
CA GLU A 449 0.62 -20.50 25.84
C GLU A 449 1.55 -20.09 27.02
N ASP A 450 2.12 -18.88 26.98
CA ASP A 450 2.93 -18.32 28.06
C ASP A 450 2.12 -18.12 29.37
N ILE A 451 0.83 -17.78 29.25
CA ILE A 451 -0.07 -17.64 30.40
C ILE A 451 -0.37 -19.03 31.00
N ASP A 452 -0.60 -20.04 30.17
CA ASP A 452 -0.88 -21.40 30.64
C ASP A 452 0.37 -22.08 31.23
N GLU A 453 1.57 -21.79 30.72
CA GLU A 453 2.83 -22.27 31.30
C GLU A 453 3.13 -21.60 32.65
N LYS A 454 2.85 -20.30 32.78
CA LYS A 454 2.93 -19.58 34.07
C LYS A 454 1.89 -20.09 35.09
N LYS A 455 0.68 -20.46 34.65
CA LYS A 455 -0.33 -21.11 35.52
C LYS A 455 0.09 -22.52 35.97
N ASN A 456 0.72 -23.31 35.09
CA ASN A 456 1.20 -24.65 35.44
C ASN A 456 2.44 -24.64 36.37
N THR A 457 3.33 -23.66 36.22
CA THR A 457 4.53 -23.53 37.08
C THR A 457 4.20 -22.94 38.47
N SER A 458 3.21 -22.06 38.57
CA SER A 458 2.69 -21.56 39.85
C SER A 458 1.88 -22.61 40.64
N GLY A 459 1.39 -23.65 39.98
CA GLY A 459 0.78 -24.83 40.64
C GLY A 459 1.77 -25.80 41.29
N LEU A 460 3.08 -25.68 41.01
CA LEU A 460 4.13 -26.56 41.55
C LEU A 460 4.86 -26.00 42.78
N VAL A 461 4.68 -24.72 43.11
CA VAL A 461 5.23 -24.09 44.33
C VAL A 461 4.22 -24.19 45.48
N GLY A 462 3.77 -25.40 45.79
CA GLY A 462 2.74 -25.65 46.81
C GLY A 462 2.96 -26.87 47.71
N ARG A 463 4.01 -27.67 47.49
CA ARG A 463 4.31 -28.83 48.35
C ARG A 463 5.46 -28.52 49.31
N ARG A 464 5.13 -27.95 50.48
CA ARG A 464 6.01 -28.00 51.66
C ARG A 464 6.19 -29.47 52.06
N VAL A 465 7.39 -30.00 51.85
CA VAL A 465 7.83 -31.25 52.47
C VAL A 465 8.07 -30.99 53.96
N VAL A 466 7.17 -31.47 54.81
CA VAL A 466 7.34 -31.47 56.26
C VAL A 466 8.11 -32.73 56.66
N PHE A 467 9.37 -32.58 57.06
CA PHE A 467 10.10 -33.66 57.73
C PHE A 467 9.64 -33.74 59.19
N ARG A 468 9.01 -34.86 59.57
CA ARG A 468 8.86 -35.28 60.97
C ARG A 468 10.02 -36.21 61.32
N ILE A 469 10.79 -35.84 62.35
CA ILE A 469 11.78 -36.71 62.98
C ILE A 469 11.34 -36.88 64.44
N TRP A 470 11.16 -38.13 64.88
CA TRP A 470 10.99 -38.55 66.28
C TRP A 470 11.39 -40.04 66.40
N PRO A 471 11.86 -40.51 67.57
CA PRO A 471 12.67 -39.87 68.61
C PRO A 471 14.16 -40.22 68.50
#